data_AF-A0A9C7QZA4-F1
#
_entry.id   AF-A0A9C7QZA4-F1
#
_cell.length_a   1.000
_cell.length_b   1.000
_cell.length_c   1.000
_cell.angle_alpha   90.00
_cell.angle_beta   90.00
_cell.angle_gamma   90.00
#
_symmetry.space_group_name_H-M   'P 1'
#
loop_
_entity.id
_entity.type
_entity.pdbx_description
1 polymer ?
#
loop_
_entity_poly.entity_id
_entity_poly.type
_entity_poly.pdbx_seq_one_letter_code
_entity_poly.pdbx_strand_id
1 'polypeptide(L)'
;MDTTIASPLLIDQNLPLDKLLRSASAADLAALADIITDTGRGRVSLADATKKIILQKKRQNSLYTIAPVLSAEICAFGGNTVMNVFRQKKSLAYSVVALDVAKRLGAKVGKAAEIVEIEREIIKKILTNSLKNIKEDEVGALLDINKLNVDREQVNRLLRQGKTEDAASLLIHSCGPYAVSRMLNASQPTALNMVVKAGLPVFGKAIASRAPVLLNPVTAVISTAWMTYELSGPAYRVTVPAVIRVASIRLANIQLQTDQFRSELTKCL
;
A
#
# COMPACT_ATOMS: atom_id res chain seq x y z
N MET A 1 -11.54 8.97 42.96
CA MET A 1 -10.66 7.92 42.44
C MET A 1 -10.87 7.84 40.95
N ASP A 2 -10.03 8.59 40.24
CA ASP A 2 -9.59 8.49 38.85
C ASP A 2 -10.56 7.97 37.78
N THR A 3 -11.39 8.88 37.26
CA THR A 3 -11.78 8.84 35.86
C THR A 3 -10.62 9.35 35.01
N THR A 4 -9.74 8.44 34.59
CA THR A 4 -8.77 8.71 33.53
C THR A 4 -9.55 8.87 32.22
N ILE A 5 -9.99 10.09 31.94
CA ILE A 5 -10.42 10.49 30.60
C ILE A 5 -9.14 10.42 29.76
N ALA A 6 -8.90 9.25 29.17
CA ALA A 6 -7.90 9.10 28.12
C ALA A 6 -8.35 10.04 26.99
N SER A 7 -7.68 11.18 26.85
CA SER A 7 -7.82 12.04 25.69
C SER A 7 -7.77 11.14 24.45
N PRO A 8 -8.80 11.14 23.58
CA PRO A 8 -8.70 10.37 22.35
C PRO A 8 -7.47 10.91 21.62
N LEU A 9 -6.51 10.02 21.33
CA LEU A 9 -5.37 10.38 20.49
C LEU A 9 -5.95 10.99 19.22
N LEU A 10 -5.65 12.27 18.97
CA LEU A 10 -6.20 13.03 17.84
C LEU A 10 -5.85 12.38 16.49
N ILE A 11 -4.78 11.58 16.46
CA ILE A 11 -4.36 10.76 15.34
C ILE A 11 -4.14 9.33 15.88
N ASP A 12 -5.01 8.41 15.50
CA ASP A 12 -4.86 7.00 15.86
C ASP A 12 -3.99 6.31 14.79
N GLN A 13 -2.74 6.03 15.16
CA GLN A 13 -1.78 5.41 14.25
C GLN A 13 -1.97 3.89 14.20
N ASN A 14 -2.41 3.27 15.30
CA ASN A 14 -2.39 1.83 15.50
C ASN A 14 -3.78 1.18 15.39
N LEU A 15 -4.67 1.74 14.56
CA LEU A 15 -6.00 1.16 14.31
C LEU A 15 -5.91 -0.35 14.01
N PRO A 16 -6.69 -1.19 14.70
CA PRO A 16 -6.88 -2.58 14.31
C PRO A 16 -7.25 -2.70 12.81
N LEU A 17 -6.77 -3.76 12.15
CA LEU A 17 -6.89 -3.92 10.70
C LEU A 17 -8.36 -3.86 10.23
N ASP A 18 -9.27 -4.48 10.95
CA ASP A 18 -10.69 -4.47 10.64
C ASP A 18 -11.29 -3.05 10.71
N LYS A 19 -10.90 -2.24 11.71
CA LYS A 19 -11.33 -0.84 11.81
C LYS A 19 -10.74 0.01 10.70
N LEU A 20 -9.44 -0.18 10.39
CA LEU A 20 -8.78 0.51 9.29
C LEU A 20 -9.47 0.23 7.95
N LEU A 21 -9.80 -1.04 7.67
CA LEU A 21 -10.46 -1.41 6.42
C LEU A 21 -11.91 -0.90 6.33
N ARG A 22 -12.58 -0.63 7.46
CA ARG A 22 -13.92 -0.01 7.45
C ARG A 22 -13.90 1.46 7.03
N SER A 23 -12.82 2.18 7.33
CA SER A 23 -12.65 3.59 6.95
C SER A 23 -11.92 3.78 5.61
N ALA A 24 -11.44 2.70 5.00
CA ALA A 24 -10.74 2.74 3.72
C ALA A 24 -11.68 3.10 2.55
N SER A 25 -11.12 3.68 1.48
CA SER A 25 -11.91 4.01 0.30
C SER A 25 -12.39 2.76 -0.44
N ALA A 26 -13.52 2.90 -1.15
CA ALA A 26 -14.06 1.89 -2.05
C ALA A 26 -13.00 1.35 -3.04
N ALA A 27 -12.21 2.24 -3.64
CA ALA A 27 -11.15 1.87 -4.57
C ALA A 27 -10.06 1.05 -3.90
N ASP A 28 -9.66 1.43 -2.67
CA ASP A 28 -8.62 0.70 -1.95
C ASP A 28 -9.05 -0.71 -1.57
N LEU A 29 -10.30 -0.85 -1.11
CA LEU A 29 -10.89 -2.14 -0.80
C LEU A 29 -11.08 -2.99 -2.05
N ALA A 30 -11.46 -2.40 -3.18
CA ALA A 30 -11.60 -3.11 -4.45
C ALA A 30 -10.27 -3.69 -4.94
N ALA A 31 -9.19 -2.90 -4.87
CA ALA A 31 -7.85 -3.36 -5.21
C ALA A 31 -7.36 -4.46 -4.25
N LEU A 32 -7.63 -4.33 -2.95
CA LEU A 32 -7.31 -5.37 -1.97
C LEU A 32 -8.09 -6.66 -2.24
N ALA A 33 -9.37 -6.57 -2.60
CA ALA A 33 -10.19 -7.70 -3.00
C ALA A 33 -9.65 -8.39 -4.26
N ASP A 34 -9.13 -7.64 -5.23
CA ASP A 34 -8.50 -8.21 -6.43
C ASP A 34 -7.20 -8.94 -6.11
N ILE A 35 -6.39 -8.44 -5.18
CA ILE A 35 -5.19 -9.12 -4.70
C ILE A 35 -5.57 -10.48 -4.08
N ILE A 36 -6.55 -10.48 -3.18
CA ILE A 36 -7.03 -11.68 -2.47
C ILE A 36 -7.62 -12.69 -3.46
N THR A 37 -8.48 -12.25 -4.37
CA THR A 37 -9.24 -13.14 -5.28
C THR A 37 -8.51 -13.45 -6.58
N ASP A 38 -7.29 -12.95 -6.79
CA ASP A 38 -6.59 -13.00 -8.08
C ASP A 38 -7.48 -12.48 -9.22
N THR A 39 -8.01 -11.27 -9.06
CA THR A 39 -8.95 -10.62 -10.01
C THR A 39 -10.21 -11.45 -10.30
N GLY A 40 -10.66 -12.23 -9.32
CA GLY A 40 -11.82 -13.11 -9.44
C GLY A 40 -11.53 -14.50 -10.04
N ARG A 41 -10.30 -14.80 -10.45
CA ARG A 41 -9.91 -16.17 -10.87
C ARG A 41 -9.97 -17.15 -9.69
N GLY A 42 -9.72 -16.65 -8.48
CA GLY A 42 -9.64 -17.45 -7.27
C GLY A 42 -8.24 -18.00 -7.05
N ARG A 43 -8.05 -18.63 -5.90
CA ARG A 43 -6.79 -19.22 -5.47
C ARG A 43 -7.09 -20.55 -4.79
N VAL A 44 -6.17 -21.50 -4.88
CA VAL A 44 -6.32 -22.83 -4.25
C VAL A 44 -6.59 -22.71 -2.75
N SER A 45 -6.03 -21.71 -2.08
CA SER A 45 -6.20 -21.47 -0.64
C SER A 45 -7.40 -20.58 -0.28
N LEU A 46 -8.18 -20.10 -1.25
CA LEU A 46 -9.34 -19.23 -1.01
C LEU A 46 -10.62 -20.05 -1.13
N ALA A 47 -11.42 -20.12 -0.06
CA ALA A 47 -12.69 -20.83 -0.07
C ALA A 47 -13.68 -20.21 -1.06
N ASP A 48 -14.39 -21.04 -1.82
CA ASP A 48 -15.36 -20.58 -2.84
C ASP A 48 -16.48 -19.71 -2.26
N ALA A 49 -16.95 -20.01 -1.04
CA ALA A 49 -17.95 -19.21 -0.35
C ALA A 49 -17.42 -17.79 -0.05
N THR A 50 -16.19 -17.67 0.49
CA THR A 50 -15.56 -16.38 0.76
C THR A 50 -15.34 -15.60 -0.53
N LYS A 51 -14.84 -16.27 -1.59
CA LYS A 51 -14.68 -15.67 -2.92
C LYS A 51 -15.98 -15.06 -3.43
N LYS A 52 -17.10 -15.82 -3.37
CA LYS A 52 -18.42 -15.35 -3.81
C LYS A 52 -18.86 -14.11 -3.03
N ILE A 53 -18.71 -14.11 -1.71
CA ILE A 53 -19.05 -12.96 -0.85
C ILE A 53 -18.21 -11.73 -1.21
N ILE A 54 -16.89 -11.88 -1.37
CA ILE A 54 -15.99 -10.78 -1.73
C ILE A 54 -16.39 -10.20 -3.09
N LEU A 55 -16.62 -11.03 -4.11
CA LEU A 55 -17.00 -10.57 -5.44
C LEU A 55 -18.37 -9.89 -5.47
N GLN A 56 -19.35 -10.41 -4.71
CA GLN A 56 -20.66 -9.80 -4.58
C GLN A 56 -20.56 -8.41 -3.93
N LYS A 57 -19.83 -8.30 -2.81
CA LYS A 57 -19.67 -7.04 -2.07
C LYS A 57 -18.82 -6.03 -2.83
N LYS A 58 -17.86 -6.48 -3.64
CA LYS A 58 -17.12 -5.62 -4.58
C LYS A 58 -18.05 -4.98 -5.60
N ARG A 59 -18.96 -5.74 -6.22
CA ARG A 59 -19.95 -5.22 -7.19
C ARG A 59 -20.92 -4.23 -6.55
N GLN A 60 -21.29 -4.46 -5.28
CA GLN A 60 -22.15 -3.58 -4.50
C GLN A 60 -21.43 -2.35 -3.92
N ASN A 61 -20.11 -2.23 -4.15
CA ASN A 61 -19.25 -1.22 -3.56
C ASN A 61 -19.34 -1.12 -2.03
N SER A 62 -19.60 -2.27 -1.37
CA SER A 62 -19.88 -2.36 0.07
C SER A 62 -18.88 -3.26 0.79
N LEU A 63 -17.63 -3.31 0.32
CA LEU A 63 -16.57 -4.16 0.89
C LEU A 63 -16.24 -3.81 2.35
N TYR A 64 -16.47 -2.57 2.78
CA TYR A 64 -16.28 -2.12 4.16
C TYR A 64 -17.13 -2.92 5.16
N THR A 65 -18.29 -3.46 4.71
CA THR A 65 -19.16 -4.29 5.55
C THR A 65 -18.54 -5.64 5.90
N ILE A 66 -17.62 -6.13 5.06
CA ILE A 66 -16.91 -7.40 5.22
C ILE A 66 -15.43 -7.22 5.56
N ALA A 67 -15.04 -6.07 6.10
CA ALA A 67 -13.67 -5.81 6.56
C ALA A 67 -13.07 -6.93 7.45
N PRO A 68 -13.81 -7.55 8.39
CA PRO A 68 -13.30 -8.68 9.15
C PRO A 68 -12.98 -9.91 8.29
N VAL A 69 -13.75 -10.16 7.23
CA VAL A 69 -13.51 -11.26 6.28
C VAL A 69 -12.23 -10.99 5.49
N LEU A 70 -12.06 -9.77 4.95
CA LEU A 70 -10.84 -9.38 4.23
C LEU A 70 -9.60 -9.50 5.13
N SER A 71 -9.69 -9.01 6.37
CA SER A 71 -8.63 -9.11 7.38
C SER A 71 -8.25 -10.57 7.69
N ALA A 72 -9.25 -11.43 7.89
CA ALA A 72 -9.05 -12.85 8.17
C ALA A 72 -8.36 -13.57 7.00
N GLU A 73 -8.79 -13.30 5.77
CA GLU A 73 -8.18 -13.89 4.57
C GLU A 73 -6.72 -13.47 4.42
N ILE A 74 -6.40 -12.18 4.58
CA ILE A 74 -5.00 -11.69 4.55
C ILE A 74 -4.13 -12.43 5.57
N CYS A 75 -4.64 -12.62 6.79
CA CYS A 75 -3.93 -13.36 7.82
C CYS A 75 -3.80 -14.85 7.50
N ALA A 76 -4.83 -15.46 6.90
CA ALA A 76 -4.84 -16.86 6.50
C ALA A 76 -3.80 -17.15 5.39
N PHE A 77 -3.61 -16.24 4.44
CA PHE A 77 -2.51 -16.35 3.46
C PHE A 77 -1.13 -16.29 4.13
N GLY A 78 -1.00 -15.63 5.28
CA GLY A 78 0.21 -15.65 6.12
C GLY A 78 0.33 -16.89 7.01
N GLY A 79 -0.49 -17.92 6.78
CA GLY A 79 -0.75 -19.03 7.69
C GLY A 79 0.46 -19.67 8.36
N ASN A 80 1.57 -19.94 7.65
CA ASN A 80 2.75 -20.55 8.27
C ASN A 80 3.37 -19.66 9.36
N THR A 81 3.32 -18.35 9.16
CA THR A 81 3.86 -17.35 10.10
C THR A 81 2.86 -17.07 11.23
N VAL A 82 1.57 -17.02 10.89
CA VAL A 82 0.50 -16.72 11.85
C VAL A 82 0.16 -17.91 12.76
N MET A 83 0.16 -19.15 12.27
CA MET A 83 -0.17 -20.36 13.05
C MET A 83 0.76 -20.57 14.25
N ASN A 84 2.03 -20.18 14.12
CA ASN A 84 3.00 -20.23 15.22
C ASN A 84 2.67 -19.23 16.34
N VAL A 85 2.09 -18.07 16.00
CA VAL A 85 1.76 -17.00 16.96
C VAL A 85 0.34 -17.14 17.51
N PHE A 86 -0.59 -17.71 16.73
CA PHE A 86 -1.98 -17.94 17.14
C PHE A 86 -2.10 -18.92 18.30
N ARG A 87 -1.10 -19.80 18.51
CA ARG A 87 -0.97 -20.64 19.71
C ARG A 87 -0.65 -19.84 20.98
N GLN A 88 -0.28 -18.56 20.87
CA GLN A 88 0.13 -17.72 22.01
C GLN A 88 -0.73 -16.45 22.18
N LYS A 89 -1.14 -15.72 21.11
CA LYS A 89 -2.02 -14.51 21.21
C LYS A 89 -2.81 -14.22 19.91
N LYS A 90 -4.13 -13.96 20.00
CA LYS A 90 -5.06 -13.69 18.87
C LYS A 90 -4.99 -12.26 18.28
N SER A 91 -4.56 -11.27 19.07
CA SER A 91 -4.58 -9.83 18.70
C SER A 91 -3.43 -9.37 17.79
N LEU A 92 -2.46 -10.25 17.47
CA LEU A 92 -1.21 -9.91 16.77
C LEU A 92 -1.12 -10.52 15.35
N ALA A 93 -2.20 -11.10 14.83
CA ALA A 93 -2.14 -11.88 13.60
C ALA A 93 -1.60 -11.08 12.40
N TYR A 94 -2.10 -9.86 12.19
CA TYR A 94 -1.65 -9.04 11.06
C TYR A 94 -0.22 -8.49 11.24
N SER A 95 0.17 -8.07 12.45
CA SER A 95 1.52 -7.55 12.68
C SER A 95 2.60 -8.62 12.44
N VAL A 96 2.27 -9.89 12.69
CA VAL A 96 3.11 -11.03 12.35
C VAL A 96 3.26 -11.20 10.84
N VAL A 97 2.17 -11.09 10.08
CA VAL A 97 2.23 -11.12 8.60
C VAL A 97 3.07 -9.96 8.08
N ALA A 98 2.81 -8.74 8.57
CA ALA A 98 3.56 -7.56 8.16
C ALA A 98 5.06 -7.69 8.47
N LEU A 99 5.42 -8.20 9.64
CA LEU A 99 6.82 -8.41 10.02
C LEU A 99 7.51 -9.46 9.13
N ASP A 100 6.81 -10.54 8.76
CA ASP A 100 7.35 -11.54 7.83
C ASP A 100 7.57 -10.95 6.43
N VAL A 101 6.60 -10.17 5.94
CA VAL A 101 6.75 -9.42 4.69
C VAL A 101 7.93 -8.45 4.75
N ALA A 102 8.09 -7.70 5.84
CA ALA A 102 9.21 -6.80 6.02
C ALA A 102 10.57 -7.51 5.97
N LYS A 103 10.70 -8.64 6.70
CA LYS A 103 11.91 -9.48 6.68
C LYS A 103 12.22 -10.02 5.29
N ARG A 104 11.19 -10.49 4.57
CA ARG A 104 11.33 -11.01 3.20
C ARG A 104 11.80 -9.93 2.22
N LEU A 105 11.30 -8.71 2.37
CA LEU A 105 11.73 -7.57 1.57
C LEU A 105 13.13 -7.06 1.97
N GLY A 106 13.71 -7.55 3.08
CA GLY A 106 14.98 -7.05 3.62
C GLY A 106 14.85 -5.63 4.19
N ALA A 107 13.68 -5.29 4.73
CA ALA A 107 13.46 -4.05 5.47
C ALA A 107 14.04 -4.17 6.89
N LYS A 108 14.62 -3.07 7.40
CA LYS A 108 15.25 -3.04 8.72
C LYS A 108 14.21 -2.65 9.76
N VAL A 109 13.66 -3.63 10.45
CA VAL A 109 12.58 -3.44 11.43
C VAL A 109 13.06 -3.79 12.83
N GLY A 110 12.77 -2.93 13.81
CA GLY A 110 13.05 -3.17 15.22
C GLY A 110 12.26 -4.35 15.79
N LYS A 111 12.81 -5.06 16.78
CA LYS A 111 12.17 -6.24 17.39
C LYS A 111 10.85 -5.92 18.12
N ALA A 112 10.69 -4.68 18.58
CA ALA A 112 9.52 -4.18 19.29
C ALA A 112 8.79 -3.06 18.51
N ALA A 113 9.00 -2.99 17.19
CA ALA A 113 8.41 -1.96 16.34
C ALA A 113 6.88 -2.07 16.32
N GLU A 114 6.20 -0.93 16.36
CA GLU A 114 4.75 -0.86 16.19
C GLU A 114 4.34 -1.11 14.74
N ILE A 115 3.07 -1.49 14.50
CA ILE A 115 2.60 -1.85 13.16
C ILE A 115 2.85 -0.74 12.13
N VAL A 116 2.66 0.52 12.50
CA VAL A 116 2.90 1.66 11.59
C VAL A 116 4.38 1.76 11.21
N GLU A 117 5.29 1.51 12.13
CA GLU A 117 6.73 1.54 11.87
C GLU A 117 7.15 0.41 10.94
N ILE A 118 6.62 -0.81 11.15
CA ILE A 118 6.81 -1.95 10.25
C ILE A 118 6.33 -1.59 8.84
N GLU A 119 5.13 -1.03 8.72
CA GLU A 119 4.52 -0.66 7.44
C GLU A 119 5.30 0.46 6.73
N ARG A 120 5.82 1.45 7.45
CA ARG A 120 6.70 2.48 6.87
C ARG A 120 7.98 1.90 6.31
N GLU A 121 8.63 1.01 7.04
CA GLU A 121 9.88 0.38 6.58
C GLU A 121 9.64 -0.50 5.35
N ILE A 122 8.49 -1.17 5.26
CA ILE A 122 8.05 -1.86 4.04
C ILE A 122 7.92 -0.87 2.87
N ILE A 123 7.20 0.23 3.05
CA ILE A 123 7.02 1.25 2.01
C ILE A 123 8.36 1.84 1.58
N LYS A 124 9.21 2.21 2.54
CA LYS A 124 10.56 2.73 2.28
C LYS A 124 11.38 1.74 1.47
N LYS A 125 11.38 0.46 1.87
CA LYS A 125 12.15 -0.57 1.16
C LYS A 125 11.68 -0.78 -0.27
N ILE A 126 10.37 -0.75 -0.50
CA ILE A 126 9.80 -0.86 -1.85
C ILE A 126 10.16 0.35 -2.70
N LEU A 127 10.07 1.55 -2.13
CA LEU A 127 10.49 2.76 -2.82
C LEU A 127 11.98 2.70 -3.17
N THR A 128 12.85 2.32 -2.23
CA THR A 128 14.29 2.11 -2.48
C THR A 128 14.52 1.11 -3.60
N ASN A 129 13.87 -0.06 -3.55
CA ASN A 129 14.03 -1.09 -4.57
C ASN A 129 13.51 -0.62 -5.93
N SER A 130 12.47 0.21 -5.93
CA SER A 130 11.95 0.80 -7.15
C SER A 130 12.99 1.74 -7.77
N LEU A 131 13.51 2.68 -6.99
CA LEU A 131 14.50 3.65 -7.44
C LEU A 131 15.81 3.04 -7.97
N LYS A 132 16.11 1.77 -7.71
CA LYS A 132 17.29 1.09 -8.30
C LYS A 132 17.20 0.91 -9.81
N ASN A 133 15.99 0.72 -10.34
CA ASN A 133 15.76 0.38 -11.74
C ASN A 133 15.11 1.54 -12.52
N ILE A 134 14.95 2.70 -11.88
CA ILE A 134 14.33 3.85 -12.53
C ILE A 134 15.32 4.51 -13.49
N LYS A 135 14.82 4.89 -14.67
CA LYS A 135 15.57 5.69 -15.62
C LYS A 135 15.45 7.18 -15.28
N GLU A 136 16.45 7.98 -15.64
CA GLU A 136 16.50 9.41 -15.29
C GLU A 136 15.39 10.26 -15.94
N ASP A 137 14.89 9.85 -17.09
CA ASP A 137 13.74 10.43 -17.77
C ASP A 137 12.43 10.14 -17.01
N GLU A 138 12.33 8.98 -16.37
CA GLU A 138 11.18 8.56 -15.56
C GLU A 138 11.12 9.27 -14.18
N VAL A 139 12.25 9.75 -13.65
CA VAL A 139 12.31 10.47 -12.37
C VAL A 139 11.52 11.78 -12.42
N GLY A 140 11.57 12.53 -13.53
CA GLY A 140 10.80 13.77 -13.67
C GLY A 140 9.29 13.49 -13.58
N ALA A 141 8.82 12.51 -14.36
CA ALA A 141 7.43 12.09 -14.33
C ALA A 141 6.98 11.61 -12.94
N LEU A 142 7.86 10.95 -12.17
CA LEU A 142 7.58 10.58 -10.78
C LEU A 142 7.30 11.79 -9.90
N LEU A 143 8.14 12.82 -9.99
CA LEU A 143 8.02 14.02 -9.16
C LEU A 143 6.77 14.81 -9.54
N ASP A 144 6.52 14.96 -10.85
CA ASP A 144 5.42 15.76 -11.39
C ASP A 144 4.05 15.15 -11.09
N ILE A 145 3.87 13.84 -11.35
CA ILE A 145 2.60 13.13 -11.11
C ILE A 145 2.22 13.20 -9.63
N ASN A 146 3.21 13.15 -8.75
CA ASN A 146 3.01 13.16 -7.31
C ASN A 146 3.07 14.57 -6.69
N LYS A 147 3.28 15.61 -7.51
CA LYS A 147 3.41 17.02 -7.10
C LYS A 147 4.45 17.18 -5.98
N LEU A 148 5.59 16.52 -6.13
CA LEU A 148 6.68 16.55 -5.15
C LEU A 148 7.54 17.79 -5.37
N ASN A 149 7.67 18.61 -4.33
CA ASN A 149 8.56 19.77 -4.36
C ASN A 149 10.00 19.35 -4.01
N VAL A 150 10.64 18.60 -4.90
CA VAL A 150 12.03 18.12 -4.76
C VAL A 150 12.83 18.51 -5.97
N ASP A 151 14.07 18.93 -5.76
CA ASP A 151 15.02 19.15 -6.84
C ASP A 151 15.29 17.83 -7.58
N ARG A 152 14.84 17.75 -8.83
CA ARG A 152 15.06 16.59 -9.71
C ARG A 152 16.55 16.28 -9.84
N GLU A 153 17.40 17.29 -9.92
CA GLU A 153 18.85 17.10 -10.03
C GLU A 153 19.42 16.47 -8.77
N GLN A 154 18.90 16.83 -7.59
CA GLN A 154 19.30 16.19 -6.33
C GLN A 154 18.95 14.70 -6.32
N VAL A 155 17.74 14.32 -6.76
CA VAL A 155 17.34 12.91 -6.86
C VAL A 155 18.23 12.17 -7.86
N ASN A 156 18.37 12.70 -9.08
CA ASN A 156 19.21 12.10 -10.12
C ASN A 156 20.67 11.95 -9.69
N ARG A 157 21.25 12.93 -9.00
CA ARG A 157 22.61 12.83 -8.43
C ARG A 157 22.73 11.65 -7.46
N LEU A 158 21.77 11.47 -6.56
CA LEU A 158 21.78 10.37 -5.60
C LEU A 158 21.65 9.01 -6.31
N LEU A 159 20.79 8.92 -7.34
CA LEU A 159 20.61 7.71 -8.13
C LEU A 159 21.88 7.34 -8.90
N ARG A 160 22.53 8.31 -9.57
CA ARG A 160 23.82 8.12 -10.27
C ARG A 160 24.94 7.66 -9.34
N GLN A 161 24.92 8.10 -8.08
CA GLN A 161 25.88 7.68 -7.05
C GLN A 161 25.56 6.31 -6.44
N GLY A 162 24.50 5.63 -6.88
CA GLY A 162 24.02 4.38 -6.29
C GLY A 162 23.36 4.53 -4.91
N LYS A 163 23.17 5.77 -4.44
CA LYS A 163 22.61 6.10 -3.11
C LYS A 163 21.07 6.08 -3.12
N THR A 164 20.51 4.95 -3.52
CA THR A 164 19.05 4.76 -3.63
C THR A 164 18.31 4.85 -2.30
N GLU A 165 18.96 4.50 -1.18
CA GLU A 165 18.38 4.68 0.17
C GLU A 165 18.26 6.16 0.55
N ASP A 166 19.23 6.99 0.18
CA ASP A 166 19.21 8.43 0.42
C ASP A 166 18.17 9.10 -0.50
N ALA A 167 18.08 8.66 -1.75
CA ALA A 167 17.05 9.15 -2.69
C ALA A 167 15.63 8.80 -2.19
N ALA A 168 15.41 7.56 -1.75
CA ALA A 168 14.14 7.16 -1.15
C ALA A 168 13.82 8.00 0.09
N SER A 169 14.81 8.20 0.96
CA SER A 169 14.67 9.02 2.16
C SER A 169 14.34 10.47 1.80
N LEU A 170 15.01 11.08 0.83
CA LEU A 170 14.71 12.43 0.36
C LEU A 170 13.25 12.56 -0.12
N LEU A 171 12.79 11.60 -0.92
CA LEU A 171 11.39 11.58 -1.38
C LEU A 171 10.42 11.44 -0.20
N ILE A 172 10.70 10.55 0.75
CA ILE A 172 9.90 10.36 1.97
C ILE A 172 9.84 11.66 2.80
N HIS A 173 10.97 12.35 2.99
CA HIS A 173 11.01 13.60 3.75
C HIS A 173 10.28 14.74 3.04
N SER A 174 10.40 14.82 1.72
CA SER A 174 9.84 15.92 0.92
C SER A 174 8.31 15.99 0.91
N CYS A 175 7.65 14.84 0.99
CA CYS A 175 6.20 14.76 1.02
C CYS A 175 5.66 14.47 2.43
N GLY A 176 6.55 14.23 3.38
CA GLY A 176 6.22 13.71 4.71
C GLY A 176 6.08 12.17 4.66
N PRO A 177 6.31 11.49 5.79
CA PRO A 177 6.46 10.04 5.83
C PRO A 177 5.17 9.26 5.51
N TYR A 178 4.06 9.96 5.26
CA TYR A 178 2.76 9.40 4.92
C TYR A 178 2.30 9.75 3.50
N ALA A 179 2.79 10.82 2.87
CA ALA A 179 2.38 11.16 1.51
C ALA A 179 2.98 10.24 0.45
N VAL A 180 4.00 9.46 0.79
CA VAL A 180 4.50 8.34 -0.02
C VAL A 180 3.36 7.35 -0.32
N SER A 181 2.41 7.19 0.61
CA SER A 181 1.22 6.38 0.36
C SER A 181 0.35 6.94 -0.76
N ARG A 182 0.32 8.27 -0.99
CA ARG A 182 -0.36 8.87 -2.14
C ARG A 182 0.34 8.48 -3.44
N MET A 183 1.67 8.41 -3.44
CA MET A 183 2.43 7.93 -4.59
C MET A 183 2.08 6.49 -4.96
N LEU A 184 1.92 5.65 -3.93
CA LEU A 184 1.48 4.26 -4.07
C LEU A 184 0.01 4.14 -4.49
N ASN A 185 -0.87 4.97 -3.93
CA ASN A 185 -2.32 4.89 -4.17
C ASN A 185 -2.71 5.51 -5.51
N ALA A 186 -2.07 6.61 -5.93
CA ALA A 186 -2.26 7.28 -7.22
C ALA A 186 -1.73 6.44 -8.39
N SER A 187 -0.96 5.39 -8.09
CA SER A 187 -0.47 4.44 -9.09
C SER A 187 -1.52 3.38 -9.48
N GLN A 188 -2.68 3.32 -8.81
CA GLN A 188 -3.75 2.41 -9.23
C GLN A 188 -4.31 2.79 -10.62
N PRO A 189 -4.70 1.80 -11.44
CA PRO A 189 -5.33 2.02 -12.75
C PRO A 189 -6.79 2.54 -12.66
N THR A 190 -7.12 3.34 -11.64
CA THR A 190 -8.44 3.94 -11.46
C THR A 190 -8.65 5.21 -12.30
N ALA A 191 -7.62 5.67 -13.03
CA ALA A 191 -7.70 6.82 -13.93
C ALA A 191 -8.35 6.53 -15.30
N LEU A 192 -8.94 5.34 -15.52
CA LEU A 192 -9.67 5.07 -16.77
C LEU A 192 -10.85 6.04 -16.97
N ASN A 193 -11.43 6.59 -15.90
CA ASN A 193 -12.61 7.46 -16.02
C ASN A 193 -12.30 8.94 -16.31
N MET A 194 -11.05 9.40 -16.13
CA MET A 194 -10.68 10.78 -16.46
C MET A 194 -10.11 10.92 -17.88
N VAL A 195 -9.39 9.90 -18.38
CA VAL A 195 -8.85 9.93 -19.75
C VAL A 195 -9.95 9.75 -20.80
N VAL A 196 -11.01 8.99 -20.49
CA VAL A 196 -12.19 8.86 -21.39
C VAL A 196 -12.95 10.18 -21.56
N LYS A 197 -12.93 11.08 -20.56
CA LYS A 197 -13.56 12.42 -20.65
C LYS A 197 -12.68 13.48 -21.31
N ALA A 198 -11.38 13.25 -21.45
CA ALA A 198 -10.42 14.21 -21.98
C ALA A 198 -10.24 14.15 -23.52
N GLY A 199 -10.95 13.25 -24.22
CA GLY A 199 -11.00 13.26 -25.69
C GLY A 199 -9.68 12.96 -26.39
N LEU A 200 -8.71 12.30 -25.74
CA LEU A 200 -7.48 11.88 -26.42
C LEU A 200 -7.78 10.71 -27.39
N PRO A 201 -7.38 10.81 -28.67
CA PRO A 201 -7.68 9.79 -29.66
C PRO A 201 -6.89 8.52 -29.36
N VAL A 202 -7.59 7.50 -28.88
CA VAL A 202 -7.09 6.12 -28.78
C VAL A 202 -6.93 5.58 -30.20
N PHE A 203 -5.73 5.72 -30.77
CA PHE A 203 -5.40 5.09 -32.05
C PHE A 203 -5.37 3.56 -31.88
N GLY A 204 -6.42 2.92 -32.41
CA GLY A 204 -6.33 1.77 -33.33
C GLY A 204 -5.58 0.51 -32.88
N LYS A 205 -6.35 -0.53 -32.54
CA LYS A 205 -6.01 -1.95 -32.75
C LYS A 205 -4.68 -2.46 -32.13
N ALA A 206 -4.51 -2.30 -30.82
CA ALA A 206 -3.62 -3.14 -30.03
C ALA A 206 -4.41 -3.83 -28.89
N ILE A 207 -5.34 -4.71 -29.26
CA ILE A 207 -5.82 -5.76 -28.36
C ILE A 207 -4.79 -6.90 -28.46
N ALA A 208 -3.65 -6.76 -27.78
CA ALA A 208 -2.65 -7.81 -27.69
C ALA A 208 -1.90 -7.67 -26.36
N SER A 209 -2.20 -8.58 -25.44
CA SER A 209 -1.35 -9.03 -24.32
C SER A 209 -0.45 -7.97 -23.63
N ARG A 210 -0.82 -7.56 -22.42
CA ARG A 210 0.05 -6.88 -21.42
C ARG A 210 0.54 -5.46 -21.78
N ALA A 211 -0.31 -4.44 -21.55
CA ALA A 211 0.01 -3.09 -21.05
C ALA A 211 -1.27 -2.22 -21.16
N PRO A 212 -1.60 -1.38 -20.16
CA PRO A 212 -0.86 -0.15 -19.93
C PRO A 212 -0.41 -0.01 -18.47
N VAL A 213 0.87 -0.26 -18.24
CA VAL A 213 1.61 0.13 -17.02
C VAL A 213 2.08 1.60 -17.15
N LEU A 214 1.30 2.44 -17.83
CA LEU A 214 1.81 3.71 -18.38
C LEU A 214 1.00 4.92 -17.93
N LEU A 215 0.75 5.02 -16.61
CA LEU A 215 0.28 6.28 -16.03
C LEU A 215 0.89 6.66 -14.68
N ASN A 216 1.82 5.86 -14.14
CA ASN A 216 2.67 6.32 -13.04
C ASN A 216 3.99 5.50 -13.06
N PRO A 217 5.18 6.12 -13.19
CA PRO A 217 6.45 5.41 -13.10
C PRO A 217 6.61 4.74 -11.72
N VAL A 218 5.90 5.18 -10.67
CA VAL A 218 5.85 4.46 -9.40
C VAL A 218 5.22 3.09 -9.60
N THR A 219 4.14 2.97 -10.38
CA THR A 219 3.55 1.67 -10.71
C THR A 219 4.46 0.81 -11.56
N ALA A 220 5.07 1.38 -12.59
CA ALA A 220 5.95 0.60 -13.48
C ALA A 220 7.12 0.01 -12.71
N VAL A 221 7.70 0.83 -11.84
CA VAL A 221 8.89 0.50 -11.10
C VAL A 221 8.57 -0.36 -9.85
N ILE A 222 7.42 -0.16 -9.19
CA ILE A 222 6.94 -1.08 -8.13
C ILE A 222 6.51 -2.43 -8.71
N SER A 223 5.93 -2.44 -9.92
CA SER A 223 5.53 -3.68 -10.59
C SER A 223 6.73 -4.49 -11.05
N THR A 224 7.83 -3.84 -11.48
CA THR A 224 9.08 -4.54 -11.82
C THR A 224 9.89 -4.96 -10.59
N ALA A 225 9.93 -4.14 -9.52
CA ALA A 225 10.64 -4.46 -8.28
C ALA A 225 10.06 -5.70 -7.54
N TRP A 226 8.77 -5.99 -7.72
CA TRP A 226 8.13 -7.20 -7.19
C TRP A 226 8.46 -8.47 -7.99
N MET A 227 8.88 -8.33 -9.26
CA MET A 227 9.17 -9.48 -10.13
C MET A 227 10.55 -10.10 -9.93
N THR A 228 11.51 -9.35 -9.38
CA THR A 228 12.89 -9.85 -9.18
C THR A 228 13.07 -10.66 -7.90
N TYR A 229 12.16 -10.50 -6.92
CA TYR A 229 12.11 -11.43 -5.81
C TYR A 229 11.44 -12.70 -6.31
N GLU A 230 12.20 -13.79 -6.36
CA GLU A 230 11.63 -15.13 -6.52
C GLU A 230 10.63 -15.35 -5.39
N LEU A 231 9.36 -15.10 -5.69
CA LEU A 231 8.21 -15.41 -4.84
C LEU A 231 8.03 -16.91 -4.85
N SER A 232 8.94 -17.56 -4.15
CA SER A 232 9.14 -18.99 -4.02
C SER A 232 7.97 -19.67 -3.29
N GLY A 233 6.98 -18.91 -2.80
CA GLY A 233 5.75 -19.43 -2.20
C GLY A 233 4.46 -18.85 -2.82
N PRO A 234 3.44 -19.69 -3.12
CA PRO A 234 2.10 -19.24 -3.56
C PRO A 234 1.45 -18.23 -2.60
N ALA A 235 1.71 -18.35 -1.31
CA ALA A 235 1.23 -17.44 -0.26
C ALA A 235 1.77 -16.01 -0.40
N TYR A 236 3.06 -15.86 -0.73
CA TYR A 236 3.72 -14.55 -0.80
C TYR A 236 3.25 -13.70 -1.98
N ARG A 237 2.72 -14.33 -3.03
CA ARG A 237 2.06 -13.65 -4.16
C ARG A 237 0.76 -12.94 -3.75
N VAL A 238 0.28 -13.19 -2.53
CA VAL A 238 -0.90 -12.54 -1.94
C VAL A 238 -0.51 -11.65 -0.78
N THR A 239 0.25 -12.19 0.17
CA THR A 239 0.51 -11.50 1.45
C THR A 239 1.26 -10.20 1.27
N VAL A 240 2.28 -10.16 0.40
CA VAL A 240 3.05 -8.93 0.25
C VAL A 240 2.28 -7.84 -0.48
N PRO A 241 1.67 -8.05 -1.69
CA PRO A 241 0.85 -7.01 -2.28
C PRO A 241 -0.30 -6.58 -1.35
N ALA A 242 -0.88 -7.51 -0.58
CA ALA A 242 -1.90 -7.16 0.42
C ALA A 242 -1.35 -6.30 1.56
N VAL A 243 -0.19 -6.64 2.15
CA VAL A 243 0.44 -5.86 3.23
C VAL A 243 0.85 -4.47 2.73
N ILE A 244 1.41 -4.36 1.53
CA ILE A 244 1.74 -3.06 0.90
C ILE A 244 0.48 -2.22 0.74
N ARG A 245 -0.61 -2.85 0.31
CA ARG A 245 -1.89 -2.19 0.14
C ARG A 245 -2.42 -1.66 1.47
N VAL A 246 -2.41 -2.51 2.50
CA VAL A 246 -2.85 -2.14 3.85
C VAL A 246 -1.97 -1.03 4.45
N ALA A 247 -0.65 -1.13 4.31
CA ALA A 247 0.29 -0.08 4.70
C ALA A 247 -0.04 1.26 4.03
N SER A 248 -0.34 1.23 2.73
CA SER A 248 -0.72 2.44 1.98
C SER A 248 -2.05 3.02 2.48
N ILE A 249 -3.03 2.18 2.83
CA ILE A 249 -4.30 2.62 3.42
C ILE A 249 -4.05 3.25 4.80
N ARG A 250 -3.24 2.62 5.66
CA ARG A 250 -2.95 3.13 7.00
C ARG A 250 -2.27 4.49 6.96
N LEU A 251 -1.22 4.60 6.16
CA LEU A 251 -0.47 5.84 6.03
C LEU A 251 -1.35 6.95 5.43
N ALA A 252 -2.21 6.63 4.47
CA ALA A 252 -3.18 7.60 3.92
C ALA A 252 -4.21 8.04 4.97
N ASN A 253 -4.73 7.12 5.79
CA ASN A 253 -5.66 7.45 6.87
C ASN A 253 -5.03 8.39 7.90
N ILE A 254 -3.78 8.12 8.30
CA ILE A 254 -3.03 8.99 9.23
C ILE A 254 -2.78 10.37 8.61
N GLN A 255 -2.46 10.44 7.31
CA GLN A 255 -2.30 11.71 6.60
C GLN A 255 -3.60 12.53 6.63
N LEU A 256 -4.74 11.91 6.35
CA LEU A 256 -6.05 12.59 6.38
C LEU A 256 -6.36 13.17 7.75
N GLN A 257 -6.15 12.39 8.82
CA GLN A 257 -6.33 12.87 10.20
C GLN A 257 -5.39 14.03 10.53
N THR A 258 -4.13 13.95 10.09
CA THR A 258 -3.14 15.02 10.28
C THR A 258 -3.55 16.30 9.57
N ASP A 259 -4.05 16.20 8.33
CA ASP A 259 -4.47 17.36 7.54
C ASP A 259 -5.76 18.01 8.09
N GLN A 260 -6.71 17.18 8.54
CA GLN A 260 -7.91 17.65 9.25
C GLN A 260 -7.52 18.43 10.51
N PHE A 261 -6.66 17.84 11.35
CA PHE A 261 -6.20 18.48 12.57
C PHE A 261 -5.46 19.81 12.30
N ARG A 262 -4.58 19.84 11.28
CA ARG A 262 -3.91 21.08 10.85
C ARG A 262 -4.90 22.15 10.40
N SER A 263 -5.94 21.77 9.65
CA SER A 263 -6.97 22.70 9.21
C SER A 263 -7.78 23.26 10.37
N GLU A 264 -8.10 22.44 11.38
CA GLU A 264 -8.78 22.90 12.60
C GLU A 264 -7.94 23.89 13.38
N LEU A 265 -6.64 23.60 13.57
CA LEU A 265 -5.72 24.55 14.22
C LEU A 265 -5.63 25.87 13.47
N THR A 266 -5.59 25.84 12.14
CA THR A 266 -5.51 27.05 11.31
C THR A 266 -6.78 27.91 11.41
N LYS A 267 -7.95 27.31 11.69
CA LYS A 267 -9.20 28.05 11.90
C LYS A 267 -9.28 28.71 13.28
N CYS A 268 -8.48 28.26 14.24
CA CYS A 268 -8.43 28.79 15.60
C CYS A 268 -7.38 29.89 15.79
N LEU A 269 -6.49 30.09 14.81
CA LEU A 269 -5.48 31.14 14.76
C LEU A 269 -6.01 32.34 13.96
#